data_AF-S6AGE0-F1
#
_entry.id   AF-S6AGE0-F1
#
_cell.length_a   1.000
_cell.length_b   1.000
_cell.length_c   1.000
_cell.angle_alpha   90.00
_cell.angle_beta   90.00
_cell.angle_gamma   90.00
#
_symmetry.space_group_name_H-M   'P 1'
#
loop_
_entity.id
_entity.type
_entity.pdbx_description
1 polymer ?
#
loop_
_entity_poly.entity_id
_entity_poly.type
_entity_poly.pdbx_seq_one_letter_code
_entity_poly.pdbx_strand_id
1 'polypeptide(L)'
;MSNGKSWAGPWRGNLRRPINQAVDSTDFVARLLSVCEVDPESVATAPVVLAIDTPLAFSSAFIELLVQGRAVTSIEGSASNPYLFRHTERFLFERGISPLSAVKDMIGSQATKGIHVLARFAPHIEACGIWSDLGRLRAIEAYPSACKKSSTMATLQREYPEIGALEHADQRDALTCALLAWLFHYRPGDLAQPGPEAPLREGWIFVPADALP
;
A
#
# COMPACT_ATOMS: atom_id res chain seq x y z
N MET A 1 -8.03 -28.08 -6.40
CA MET A 1 -6.73 -27.39 -6.55
C MET A 1 -6.51 -27.21 -8.04
N SER A 2 -6.94 -26.09 -8.60
CA SER A 2 -6.95 -25.84 -10.05
C SER A 2 -5.70 -25.07 -10.45
N ASN A 3 -4.90 -25.72 -11.31
CA ASN A 3 -3.94 -25.23 -12.30
C ASN A 3 -3.14 -23.97 -11.97
N GLY A 4 -1.83 -24.17 -11.81
CA GLY A 4 -0.81 -23.14 -11.70
C GLY A 4 -0.98 -22.07 -12.77
N LYS A 5 -1.33 -20.87 -12.31
CA LYS A 5 -1.13 -19.64 -13.08
C LYS A 5 0.37 -19.42 -13.19
N SER A 6 0.86 -19.36 -14.42
CA SER A 6 2.17 -18.79 -14.73
C SER A 6 2.24 -17.38 -14.15
N TRP A 7 3.00 -17.22 -13.07
CA TRP A 7 3.40 -15.91 -12.59
C TRP A 7 4.29 -15.26 -13.63
N ALA A 8 3.97 -14.04 -14.03
CA ALA A 8 4.89 -13.19 -14.77
C ALA A 8 5.74 -12.41 -13.75
N GLY A 9 7.03 -12.27 -14.03
CA GLY A 9 8.03 -11.87 -13.03
C GLY A 9 7.91 -10.43 -12.54
N PRO A 10 8.52 -10.09 -11.38
CA PRO A 10 8.55 -8.73 -10.87
C PRO A 10 9.35 -7.81 -11.80
N TRP A 11 8.73 -6.70 -12.21
CA TRP A 11 9.39 -5.68 -13.02
C TRP A 11 10.10 -4.64 -12.16
N ARG A 12 11.29 -4.20 -12.60
CA ARG A 12 12.06 -3.12 -11.97
C ARG A 12 12.25 -1.97 -12.95
N GLY A 13 11.85 -0.78 -12.52
CA GLY A 13 12.02 0.44 -13.32
C GLY A 13 11.20 1.60 -12.76
N ASN A 14 11.02 2.64 -13.56
CA ASN A 14 10.26 3.82 -13.15
C ASN A 14 8.88 3.87 -13.80
N LEU A 15 7.82 3.78 -12.99
CA LEU A 15 6.42 3.90 -13.42
C LEU A 15 6.02 5.27 -13.99
N ARG A 16 6.90 6.28 -14.03
CA ARG A 16 6.60 7.63 -14.56
C ARG A 16 5.95 7.58 -15.95
N ARG A 17 6.50 6.76 -16.86
CA ARG A 17 5.98 6.68 -18.24
C ARG A 17 4.60 6.01 -18.29
N PRO A 18 4.38 4.81 -17.72
CA PRO A 18 3.03 4.22 -17.60
C PRO A 18 2.00 5.16 -16.96
N ILE A 19 2.36 5.83 -15.86
CA ILE A 19 1.49 6.78 -15.17
C ILE A 19 1.11 7.94 -16.11
N ASN A 20 2.08 8.60 -16.75
CA ASN A 20 1.80 9.76 -17.60
C ASN A 20 1.01 9.42 -18.86
N GLN A 21 1.18 8.21 -19.40
CA GLN A 21 0.54 7.79 -20.66
C GLN A 21 -0.86 7.21 -20.45
N ALA A 22 -1.17 6.71 -19.26
CA ALA A 22 -2.49 6.17 -18.95
C ALA A 22 -3.57 7.25 -19.00
N VAL A 23 -4.68 6.97 -19.69
CA VAL A 23 -5.82 7.88 -19.81
C VAL A 23 -6.78 7.72 -18.62
N ASP A 24 -6.99 6.48 -18.17
CA ASP A 24 -7.88 6.12 -17.07
C ASP A 24 -7.30 4.95 -16.25
N SER A 25 -8.08 4.46 -15.27
CA SER A 25 -7.67 3.36 -14.39
C SER A 25 -7.47 2.03 -15.15
N THR A 26 -8.26 1.78 -16.19
CA THR A 26 -8.18 0.53 -16.97
C THR A 26 -6.92 0.51 -17.83
N ASP A 27 -6.62 1.61 -18.54
CA ASP A 27 -5.36 1.75 -19.30
C ASP A 27 -4.15 1.72 -18.35
N PHE A 28 -4.24 2.34 -17.18
CA PHE A 28 -3.17 2.27 -16.17
C PHE A 28 -2.88 0.83 -15.72
N VAL A 29 -3.92 0.07 -15.36
CA VAL A 29 -3.80 -1.33 -14.96
C VAL A 29 -3.23 -2.18 -16.11
N ALA A 30 -3.72 -1.99 -17.34
CA ALA A 30 -3.20 -2.71 -18.50
C ALA A 30 -1.70 -2.46 -18.71
N ARG A 31 -1.25 -1.20 -18.59
CA ARG A 31 0.17 -0.85 -18.69
C ARG A 31 1.02 -1.43 -17.56
N LEU A 32 0.49 -1.49 -16.34
CA LEU A 32 1.18 -2.15 -15.22
C LEU A 32 1.35 -3.65 -15.47
N LEU A 33 0.29 -4.31 -15.93
CA LEU A 33 0.34 -5.73 -16.27
C LEU A 33 1.34 -5.99 -17.40
N SER A 34 1.34 -5.16 -18.45
CA SER A 34 2.27 -5.31 -19.57
C SER A 34 3.74 -5.17 -19.18
N VAL A 35 4.10 -4.26 -18.26
CA VAL A 35 5.51 -4.16 -17.80
C VAL A 35 5.92 -5.37 -16.95
N CYS A 36 4.96 -6.05 -16.33
CA CYS A 36 5.16 -7.32 -15.65
C CYS A 36 5.02 -8.53 -16.58
N GLU A 37 4.91 -8.35 -17.91
CA GLU A 37 4.75 -9.44 -18.89
C GLU A 37 3.45 -10.26 -18.71
N VAL A 38 2.43 -9.67 -18.07
CA VAL A 38 1.07 -10.23 -18.01
C VAL A 38 0.24 -9.67 -19.16
N ASP A 39 -0.39 -10.55 -19.93
CA ASP A 39 -1.38 -10.15 -20.94
C ASP A 39 -2.61 -9.52 -20.24
N PRO A 40 -2.89 -8.22 -20.44
CA PRO A 40 -4.02 -7.55 -19.82
C PRO A 40 -5.38 -8.16 -20.18
N GLU A 41 -5.50 -8.69 -21.41
CA GLU A 41 -6.75 -9.28 -21.90
C GLU A 41 -7.13 -10.54 -21.10
N SER A 42 -6.12 -11.31 -20.67
CA SER A 42 -6.32 -12.51 -19.87
C SER A 42 -6.98 -12.25 -18.49
N VAL A 43 -6.99 -10.99 -18.05
CA VAL A 43 -7.57 -10.56 -16.77
C VAL A 43 -8.47 -9.33 -16.91
N ALA A 44 -9.01 -9.06 -18.11
CA ALA A 44 -9.74 -7.82 -18.43
C ALA A 44 -11.04 -7.58 -17.63
N THR A 45 -11.58 -8.60 -16.96
CA THR A 45 -12.76 -8.48 -16.08
C THR A 45 -12.48 -8.76 -14.61
N ALA A 46 -11.27 -9.20 -14.25
CA ALA A 46 -10.93 -9.54 -12.88
C ALA A 46 -10.80 -8.30 -11.98
N PRO A 47 -11.23 -8.35 -10.71
CA PRO A 47 -10.91 -7.30 -9.75
C PRO A 47 -9.39 -7.18 -9.57
N VAL A 48 -8.92 -5.96 -9.36
CA VAL A 48 -7.50 -5.64 -9.16
C VAL A 48 -7.33 -4.95 -7.83
N VAL A 49 -6.41 -5.47 -7.02
CA VAL A 49 -5.95 -4.83 -5.79
C VAL A 49 -4.49 -4.44 -5.98
N LEU A 50 -4.21 -3.14 -5.94
CA LEU A 50 -2.88 -2.57 -6.01
C LEU A 50 -2.40 -2.19 -4.60
N ALA A 51 -1.55 -3.03 -4.02
CA ALA A 51 -0.86 -2.71 -2.77
C ALA A 51 0.41 -1.91 -3.06
N ILE A 52 0.56 -0.74 -2.45
CA ILE A 52 1.64 0.21 -2.73
C ILE A 52 2.47 0.42 -1.46
N ASP A 53 3.78 0.18 -1.55
CA ASP A 53 4.75 0.47 -0.48
C ASP A 53 5.19 1.94 -0.51
N THR A 54 4.28 2.84 -0.12
CA THR A 54 4.59 4.24 0.12
C THR A 54 3.46 4.90 0.91
N PRO A 55 3.71 5.95 1.72
CA PRO A 55 2.63 6.70 2.35
C PRO A 55 1.62 7.23 1.33
N LEU A 56 0.35 6.84 1.49
CA LEU A 56 -0.75 7.21 0.58
C LEU A 56 -1.61 8.37 1.12
N ALA A 57 -1.29 8.90 2.29
CA ALA A 57 -1.92 10.08 2.85
C ALA A 57 -0.99 10.75 3.88
N PHE A 58 -1.37 11.95 4.31
CA PHE A 58 -0.73 12.67 5.41
C PHE A 58 -1.66 12.74 6.62
N SER A 59 -1.12 13.08 7.79
CA SER A 59 -1.92 13.23 9.00
C SER A 59 -2.85 14.44 8.89
N SER A 60 -4.00 14.36 9.56
CA SER A 60 -5.00 15.43 9.54
C SER A 60 -4.40 16.72 10.09
N ALA A 61 -3.66 16.66 11.19
CA ALA A 61 -3.01 17.85 11.77
C ALA A 61 -2.01 18.50 10.81
N PHE A 62 -1.27 17.72 10.01
CA PHE A 62 -0.37 18.30 9.01
C PHE A 62 -1.15 18.98 7.88
N ILE A 63 -2.22 18.34 7.41
CA ILE A 63 -3.10 18.92 6.39
C ILE A 63 -3.75 20.22 6.89
N GLU A 64 -4.25 20.24 8.13
CA GLU A 64 -4.85 21.44 8.73
C GLU A 64 -3.84 22.57 8.91
N LEU A 65 -2.60 22.25 9.31
CA LEU A 65 -1.53 23.23 9.38
C LEU A 65 -1.25 23.85 8.01
N LEU A 66 -1.11 23.03 6.96
CA LEU A 66 -0.80 23.50 5.62
C LEU A 66 -1.93 24.28 4.96
N VAL A 67 -3.18 23.80 5.09
CA VAL A 67 -4.32 24.33 4.35
C VAL A 67 -5.02 25.45 5.10
N GLN A 68 -5.07 25.36 6.43
CA GLN A 68 -5.85 26.28 7.27
C GLN A 68 -4.99 27.09 8.24
N GLY A 69 -3.67 26.85 8.29
CA GLY A 69 -2.78 27.52 9.25
C GLY A 69 -3.06 27.12 10.70
N ARG A 70 -3.79 26.02 10.94
CA ARG A 70 -4.15 25.59 12.31
C ARG A 70 -3.02 24.79 12.93
N ALA A 71 -2.45 25.34 14.01
CA ALA A 71 -1.46 24.65 14.81
C ALA A 71 -2.10 23.80 15.91
N VAL A 72 -1.50 22.64 16.20
CA VAL A 72 -1.80 21.86 17.42
C VAL A 72 -1.27 22.58 18.66
N THR A 73 -1.91 22.34 19.80
CA THR A 73 -1.58 22.99 21.08
C THR A 73 -0.19 22.61 21.61
N SER A 74 0.21 21.36 21.43
CA SER A 74 1.50 20.85 21.92
C SER A 74 2.07 19.77 21.00
N ILE A 75 3.40 19.67 21.01
CA ILE A 75 4.16 18.56 20.42
C ILE A 75 5.00 17.98 21.56
N GLU A 76 4.77 16.72 21.90
CA GLU A 76 5.45 16.08 23.03
C GLU A 76 6.69 15.30 22.57
N GLY A 77 6.49 14.09 22.04
CA GLY A 77 7.56 13.20 21.58
C GLY A 77 7.56 13.03 20.06
N SER A 78 8.65 12.47 19.52
CA SER A 78 8.73 12.20 18.08
C SER A 78 7.62 11.25 17.63
N ALA A 79 7.44 10.11 18.29
CA ALA A 79 6.45 9.09 17.91
C ALA A 79 4.99 9.54 18.09
N SER A 80 4.74 10.51 18.98
CA SER A 80 3.41 11.10 19.19
C SER A 80 3.17 12.39 18.39
N ASN A 81 4.15 12.82 17.57
CA ASN A 81 4.03 14.08 16.83
C ASN A 81 2.89 13.99 15.80
N PRO A 82 1.80 14.79 15.96
CA PRO A 82 0.61 14.67 15.14
C PRO A 82 0.83 15.14 13.71
N TYR A 83 1.89 15.91 13.42
CA TYR A 83 2.25 16.32 12.07
C TYR A 83 3.04 15.27 11.30
N LEU A 84 3.74 14.38 12.00
CA LEU A 84 4.65 13.42 11.36
C LEU A 84 3.97 12.07 11.10
N PHE A 85 3.12 11.64 12.03
CA PHE A 85 2.56 10.29 12.04
C PHE A 85 1.04 10.37 11.99
N ARG A 86 0.42 9.49 11.20
CA ARG A 86 -1.03 9.36 11.16
C ARG A 86 -1.48 8.40 12.25
N HIS A 87 -2.79 8.21 12.35
CA HIS A 87 -3.39 7.28 13.30
C HIS A 87 -2.79 5.87 13.16
N THR A 88 -2.63 5.36 11.94
CA THR A 88 -2.09 4.01 11.75
C THR A 88 -0.64 3.87 12.18
N GLU A 89 0.23 4.83 11.90
CA GLU A 89 1.62 4.75 12.37
C GLU A 89 1.70 4.77 13.89
N ARG A 90 0.87 5.59 14.56
CA ARG A 90 0.78 5.57 16.04
C ARG A 90 0.30 4.21 16.57
N PHE A 91 -0.75 3.66 15.95
CA PHE A 91 -1.26 2.32 16.25
C PHE A 91 -0.16 1.24 16.10
N LEU A 92 0.69 1.37 15.07
CA LEU A 92 1.80 0.45 14.83
C LEU A 92 2.96 0.66 15.82
N PHE A 93 3.26 1.90 16.21
CA PHE A 93 4.27 2.20 17.24
C PHE A 93 3.94 1.56 18.58
N GLU A 94 2.68 1.64 19.01
CA GLU A 94 2.20 0.98 20.23
C GLU A 94 2.41 -0.54 20.22
N ARG A 95 2.55 -1.12 19.03
CA ARG A 95 2.79 -2.54 18.77
C ARG A 95 4.23 -2.83 18.35
N GLY A 96 5.17 -1.93 18.64
CA GLY A 96 6.60 -2.13 18.40
C GLY A 96 7.00 -2.15 16.91
N ILE A 97 6.11 -1.70 16.01
CA ILE A 97 6.39 -1.52 14.59
C ILE A 97 6.61 -0.03 14.36
N SER A 98 7.66 0.35 13.63
CA SER A 98 8.02 1.75 13.39
C SER A 98 7.97 2.10 11.91
N PRO A 99 6.78 2.39 11.34
CA PRO A 99 6.67 2.82 9.96
C PRO A 99 7.38 4.16 9.72
N LEU A 100 7.81 4.37 8.47
CA LEU A 100 8.42 5.62 8.06
C LEU A 100 7.36 6.71 7.91
N SER A 101 7.70 7.93 8.33
CA SER A 101 6.91 9.14 8.08
C SER A 101 7.39 9.83 6.80
N ALA A 102 6.43 10.20 5.94
CA ALA A 102 6.72 10.97 4.73
C ALA A 102 7.46 12.28 4.99
N VAL A 103 7.19 12.92 6.14
CA VAL A 103 7.79 14.19 6.53
C VAL A 103 9.15 13.98 7.20
N LYS A 104 9.22 13.08 8.19
CA LYS A 104 10.44 12.86 9.00
C LYS A 104 11.54 12.18 8.20
N ASP A 105 11.19 11.14 7.44
CA ASP A 105 12.16 10.27 6.77
C ASP A 105 12.47 10.71 5.33
N MET A 106 12.03 11.92 4.95
CA MET A 106 12.31 12.56 3.66
C MET A 106 11.86 11.74 2.43
N ILE A 107 10.85 10.88 2.58
CA ILE A 107 10.29 10.05 1.51
C ILE A 107 9.13 10.75 0.75
N GLY A 108 9.05 12.07 0.83
CA GLY A 108 7.99 12.87 0.20
C GLY A 108 7.88 12.68 -1.33
N SER A 109 8.97 12.36 -2.02
CA SER A 109 8.94 12.08 -3.46
C SER A 109 8.19 10.79 -3.82
N GLN A 110 8.32 9.74 -3.00
CA GLN A 110 7.57 8.49 -3.19
C GLN A 110 6.12 8.67 -2.76
N ALA A 111 5.89 9.29 -1.61
CA ALA A 111 4.55 9.55 -1.10
C ALA A 111 3.71 10.36 -2.10
N THR A 112 4.25 11.47 -2.62
CA THR A 112 3.54 12.29 -3.61
C THR A 112 3.27 11.56 -4.92
N LYS A 113 4.15 10.63 -5.34
CA LYS A 113 3.90 9.78 -6.52
C LYS A 113 2.76 8.78 -6.27
N GLY A 114 2.74 8.13 -5.09
CA GLY A 114 1.65 7.25 -4.68
C GLY A 114 0.32 7.98 -4.62
N ILE A 115 0.28 9.12 -3.92
CA ILE A 115 -0.91 9.99 -3.82
C ILE A 115 -1.36 10.46 -5.22
N HIS A 116 -0.44 10.80 -6.11
CA HIS A 116 -0.76 11.18 -7.49
C HIS A 116 -1.41 10.03 -8.28
N VAL A 117 -0.90 8.79 -8.13
CA VAL A 117 -1.52 7.60 -8.73
C VAL A 117 -2.95 7.42 -8.23
N LEU A 118 -3.18 7.56 -6.92
CA LEU A 118 -4.54 7.49 -6.36
C LEU A 118 -5.44 8.58 -6.94
N ALA A 119 -5.00 9.84 -6.91
CA ALA A 119 -5.80 10.96 -7.41
C ALA A 119 -6.18 10.82 -8.89
N ARG A 120 -5.37 10.13 -9.70
CA ARG A 120 -5.65 9.89 -11.12
C ARG A 120 -6.48 8.65 -11.41
N PHE A 121 -6.22 7.55 -10.69
CA PHE A 121 -6.73 6.23 -11.09
C PHE A 121 -7.59 5.55 -10.03
N ALA A 122 -7.58 6.01 -8.77
CA ALA A 122 -8.42 5.50 -7.70
C ALA A 122 -8.83 6.65 -6.75
N PRO A 123 -9.57 7.67 -7.23
CA PRO A 123 -9.78 8.92 -6.48
C PRO A 123 -10.81 8.80 -5.36
N HIS A 124 -11.58 7.72 -5.29
CA HIS A 124 -12.65 7.55 -4.31
C HIS A 124 -12.13 6.84 -3.07
N ILE A 125 -12.40 7.39 -1.88
CA ILE A 125 -12.13 6.70 -0.62
C ILE A 125 -13.33 5.80 -0.33
N GLU A 126 -13.16 4.49 -0.50
CA GLU A 126 -14.19 3.48 -0.21
C GLU A 126 -14.30 3.22 1.30
N ALA A 127 -13.17 3.15 1.99
CA ALA A 127 -13.07 3.04 3.45
C ALA A 127 -11.69 3.55 3.92
N CYS A 128 -11.45 3.55 5.23
CA CYS A 128 -10.15 3.95 5.78
C CYS A 128 -9.02 3.06 5.23
N GLY A 129 -8.15 3.66 4.42
CA GLY A 129 -7.04 2.99 3.73
C GLY A 129 -7.39 2.26 2.43
N ILE A 130 -8.63 2.38 1.96
CA ILE A 130 -9.08 1.75 0.71
C ILE A 130 -9.49 2.84 -0.27
N TRP A 131 -8.74 2.95 -1.35
CA TRP A 131 -9.04 3.84 -2.47
C TRP A 131 -9.55 3.03 -3.67
N SER A 132 -10.45 3.57 -4.47
CA SER A 132 -11.01 2.87 -5.63
C SER A 132 -11.36 3.80 -6.79
N ASP A 133 -11.54 3.19 -7.97
CA ASP A 133 -12.14 3.82 -9.13
C ASP A 133 -13.67 3.61 -9.20
N LEU A 134 -14.27 3.07 -8.13
CA LEU A 134 -15.65 2.56 -8.09
C LEU A 134 -15.96 1.45 -9.14
N GLY A 135 -14.92 0.95 -9.80
CA GLY A 135 -14.96 -0.13 -10.77
C GLY A 135 -14.17 -1.34 -10.26
N ARG A 136 -13.18 -1.77 -11.04
CA ARG A 136 -12.40 -2.98 -10.75
C ARG A 136 -11.14 -2.71 -9.91
N LEU A 137 -10.69 -1.47 -9.80
CA LEU A 137 -9.43 -1.14 -9.14
C LEU A 137 -9.68 -0.71 -7.69
N ARG A 138 -9.03 -1.41 -6.77
CA ARG A 138 -8.78 -0.94 -5.40
C ARG A 138 -7.29 -0.75 -5.19
N ALA A 139 -6.92 0.27 -4.45
CA ALA A 139 -5.56 0.51 -4.00
C ALA A 139 -5.52 0.57 -2.47
N ILE A 140 -4.48 -0.01 -1.89
CA ILE A 140 -4.22 -0.04 -0.45
C ILE A 140 -2.76 0.31 -0.17
N GLU A 141 -2.50 0.85 1.01
CA GLU A 141 -1.14 1.05 1.49
C GLU A 141 -0.60 -0.24 2.12
N ALA A 142 0.59 -0.64 1.69
CA ALA A 142 1.31 -1.79 2.23
C ALA A 142 2.58 -1.32 2.93
N TYR A 143 3.08 -2.15 3.84
CA TYR A 143 4.38 -1.92 4.49
C TYR A 143 5.14 -3.25 4.65
N PRO A 144 5.91 -3.68 3.63
CA PRO A 144 6.57 -4.99 3.60
C PRO A 144 7.44 -5.28 4.82
N SER A 145 8.12 -4.26 5.35
CA SER A 145 8.98 -4.41 6.52
C SER A 145 8.24 -4.91 7.77
N ALA A 146 6.96 -4.57 7.95
CA ALA A 146 6.15 -5.08 9.05
C ALA A 146 5.73 -6.54 8.87
N CYS A 147 5.82 -7.10 7.66
CA CYS A 147 5.38 -8.47 7.38
C CYS A 147 6.41 -9.54 7.77
N LYS A 148 7.66 -9.14 8.09
CA LYS A 148 8.79 -10.07 8.29
C LYS A 148 8.59 -11.08 9.44
N LYS A 149 7.76 -10.74 10.43
CA LYS A 149 7.45 -11.62 11.58
C LYS A 149 6.18 -12.45 11.39
N SER A 150 5.43 -12.24 10.31
CA SER A 150 4.17 -12.93 10.05
C SER A 150 4.39 -14.37 9.61
N SER A 151 3.83 -15.32 10.35
CA SER A 151 3.78 -16.74 9.96
C SER A 151 2.90 -16.97 8.73
N THR A 152 1.84 -16.17 8.60
CA THR A 152 0.91 -16.16 7.47
C THR A 152 1.64 -15.74 6.19
N MET A 153 2.37 -14.62 6.23
CA MET A 153 3.16 -14.16 5.08
C MET A 153 4.26 -15.16 4.73
N ALA A 154 4.99 -15.69 5.72
CA ALA A 154 6.01 -16.70 5.49
C ALA A 154 5.44 -17.98 4.84
N THR A 155 4.19 -18.33 5.13
CA THR A 155 3.52 -19.46 4.50
C THR A 155 3.16 -19.18 3.05
N LEU A 156 2.57 -18.01 2.76
CA LEU A 156 2.24 -17.62 1.39
C LEU A 156 3.48 -17.49 0.50
N GLN A 157 4.56 -16.93 1.03
CA GLN A 157 5.81 -16.77 0.27
C GLN A 157 6.43 -18.11 -0.15
N ARG A 158 6.23 -19.19 0.64
CA ARG A 158 6.72 -20.54 0.30
C ARG A 158 6.01 -21.16 -0.90
N GLU A 159 4.84 -20.67 -1.29
CA GLU A 159 4.14 -21.10 -2.51
C GLU A 159 4.81 -20.56 -3.79
N TYR A 160 5.73 -19.60 -3.65
CA TYR A 160 6.43 -18.94 -4.75
C TYR A 160 7.96 -19.06 -4.62
N PRO A 161 8.53 -20.28 -4.54
CA PRO A 161 9.96 -20.48 -4.25
C PRO A 161 10.88 -19.93 -5.34
N GLU A 162 10.45 -19.98 -6.59
CA GLU A 162 11.12 -19.40 -7.78
C GLU A 162 11.39 -17.89 -7.57
N ILE A 163 10.50 -17.22 -6.83
CA ILE A 163 10.50 -15.79 -6.55
C ILE A 163 11.14 -15.51 -5.17
N GLY A 164 11.15 -16.49 -4.26
CA GLY A 164 11.97 -16.42 -3.04
C GLY A 164 13.48 -16.33 -3.35
N ALA A 165 13.91 -16.82 -4.52
CA ALA A 165 15.28 -16.73 -5.03
C ALA A 165 15.63 -15.35 -5.65
N LEU A 166 14.71 -14.38 -5.66
CA LEU A 166 15.00 -13.03 -6.16
C LEU A 166 16.17 -12.41 -5.39
N GLU A 167 17.21 -12.01 -6.12
CA GLU A 167 18.41 -11.42 -5.52
C GLU A 167 18.13 -10.04 -4.92
N HIS A 168 17.22 -9.25 -5.52
CA HIS A 168 16.98 -7.86 -5.13
C HIS A 168 15.89 -7.70 -4.06
N ALA A 169 16.17 -6.85 -3.06
CA ALA A 169 15.24 -6.50 -1.99
C ALA A 169 13.93 -5.91 -2.54
N ASP A 170 14.00 -4.97 -3.49
CA ASP A 170 12.82 -4.34 -4.12
C ASP A 170 11.83 -5.37 -4.70
N GLN A 171 12.34 -6.46 -5.29
CA GLN A 171 11.49 -7.47 -5.90
C GLN A 171 10.83 -8.37 -4.83
N ARG A 172 11.52 -8.62 -3.71
CA ARG A 172 10.93 -9.32 -2.55
C ARG A 172 9.85 -8.47 -1.89
N ASP A 173 10.08 -7.18 -1.73
CA ASP A 173 9.10 -6.23 -1.20
C ASP A 173 7.86 -6.15 -2.13
N ALA A 174 8.07 -6.13 -3.46
CA ALA A 174 6.97 -6.20 -4.42
C ALA A 174 6.15 -7.49 -4.32
N LEU A 175 6.79 -8.66 -4.12
CA LEU A 175 6.08 -9.91 -3.85
C LEU A 175 5.27 -9.81 -2.55
N THR A 176 5.86 -9.28 -1.47
CA THR A 176 5.15 -9.08 -0.20
C THR A 176 3.94 -8.16 -0.37
N CYS A 177 4.05 -7.07 -1.14
CA CYS A 177 2.91 -6.23 -1.49
C CYS A 177 1.83 -7.00 -2.25
N ALA A 178 2.21 -7.79 -3.27
CA ALA A 178 1.25 -8.60 -4.02
C ALA A 178 0.52 -9.63 -3.14
N LEU A 179 1.22 -10.27 -2.19
CA LEU A 179 0.63 -11.20 -1.24
C LEU A 179 -0.26 -10.49 -0.19
N LEU A 180 0.09 -9.27 0.22
CA LEU A 180 -0.80 -8.42 1.03
C LEU A 180 -2.08 -8.07 0.28
N ALA A 181 -1.99 -7.71 -1.01
CA ALA A 181 -3.15 -7.47 -1.85
C ALA A 181 -4.05 -8.72 -1.95
N TRP A 182 -3.44 -9.90 -2.05
CA TRP A 182 -4.15 -11.18 -2.05
C TRP A 182 -4.85 -11.43 -0.70
N LEU A 183 -4.16 -11.24 0.43
CA LEU A 183 -4.74 -11.35 1.76
C LEU A 183 -5.90 -10.38 1.94
N PHE A 184 -5.73 -9.13 1.54
CA PHE A 184 -6.78 -8.13 1.60
C PHE A 184 -8.04 -8.56 0.84
N HIS A 185 -7.88 -9.16 -0.33
CA HIS A 185 -9.01 -9.58 -1.15
C HIS A 185 -9.70 -10.85 -0.63
N TYR A 186 -8.92 -11.90 -0.30
CA TYR A 186 -9.48 -13.23 -0.01
C TYR A 186 -9.62 -13.52 1.49
N ARG A 187 -8.79 -12.90 2.33
CA ARG A 187 -8.70 -13.16 3.76
C ARG A 187 -8.52 -11.86 4.56
N PRO A 188 -9.40 -10.85 4.40
CA PRO A 188 -9.22 -9.55 5.05
C PRO A 188 -9.11 -9.64 6.58
N GLY A 189 -9.73 -10.64 7.21
CA GLY A 189 -9.63 -10.89 8.64
C GLY A 189 -8.22 -11.26 9.14
N ASP A 190 -7.31 -11.66 8.25
CA ASP A 190 -5.92 -11.93 8.60
C ASP A 190 -5.06 -10.65 8.61
N LEU A 191 -5.63 -9.49 8.27
CA LEU A 191 -4.98 -8.19 8.29
C LEU A 191 -5.49 -7.33 9.44
N ALA A 192 -4.61 -6.52 10.01
CA ALA A 192 -4.98 -5.50 10.98
C ALA A 192 -5.97 -4.51 10.34
N GLN A 193 -7.14 -4.33 10.95
CA GLN A 193 -8.20 -3.46 10.46
C GLN A 193 -8.19 -2.10 11.15
N PRO A 194 -8.60 -1.02 10.44
CA PRO A 194 -8.80 0.28 11.07
C PRO A 194 -9.90 0.20 12.14
N GLY A 195 -9.62 0.78 13.31
CA GLY A 195 -10.63 0.97 14.35
C GLY A 195 -11.62 2.09 14.01
N PRO A 196 -12.73 2.22 14.76
CA PRO A 196 -13.75 3.25 14.51
C PRO A 196 -13.22 4.68 14.66
N GLU A 197 -12.14 4.87 15.43
CA GLU A 197 -11.49 6.16 15.66
C GLU A 197 -10.46 6.53 14.56
N ALA A 198 -10.20 5.64 13.60
CA ALA A 198 -9.23 5.91 12.54
C ALA A 198 -9.79 6.95 11.56
N PRO A 199 -9.13 8.11 11.38
CA PRO A 199 -9.64 9.14 10.48
C PRO A 199 -9.64 8.64 9.03
N LEU A 200 -10.82 8.69 8.38
CA LEU A 200 -11.01 8.19 7.02
C LEU A 200 -9.95 8.70 6.02
N ARG A 201 -9.59 9.98 6.13
CA ARG A 201 -8.66 10.67 5.21
C ARG A 201 -7.18 10.43 5.51
N GLU A 202 -6.85 9.88 6.67
CA GLU A 202 -5.47 9.49 7.00
C GLU A 202 -5.09 8.16 6.35
N GLY A 203 -6.07 7.38 5.88
CA GLY A 203 -5.78 6.07 5.30
C GLY A 203 -5.35 5.05 6.35
N TRP A 204 -4.89 3.89 5.87
CA TRP A 204 -4.49 2.77 6.71
C TRP A 204 -3.40 1.95 6.05
N ILE A 205 -2.34 1.64 6.81
CA ILE A 205 -1.29 0.69 6.45
C ILE A 205 -1.77 -0.71 6.78
N PHE A 206 -2.02 -1.54 5.77
CA PHE A 206 -2.40 -2.93 5.98
C PHE A 206 -1.17 -3.79 6.26
N VAL A 207 -1.20 -4.48 7.41
CA VAL A 207 -0.18 -5.44 7.85
C VAL A 207 -0.86 -6.73 8.34
N PRO A 208 -0.20 -7.90 8.28
CA PRO A 208 -0.76 -9.13 8.82
C PRO A 208 -1.03 -9.00 10.33
N ALA A 209 -2.19 -9.45 10.78
CA ALA A 209 -2.58 -9.38 12.19
C ALA A 209 -1.63 -10.19 13.08
N ASP A 210 -1.11 -11.32 12.58
CA ASP A 210 -0.12 -12.17 13.27
C ASP A 210 1.30 -11.59 13.27
N ALA A 211 1.52 -10.44 12.63
CA ALA A 211 2.78 -9.68 12.73
C ALA A 211 2.79 -8.68 13.90
N LEU A 212 1.61 -8.37 14.45
CA LEU A 212 1.48 -7.51 15.62
C LEU A 212 1.80 -8.34 16.88
N PRO A 213 2.59 -7.81 17.84
CA PRO A 213 2.85 -8.49 19.11
C PRO A 213 1.62 -8.65 20.00
#